data_AF-A0A5Q5AQD2-F1
#
_entry.id   AF-A0A5Q5AQD2-F1
#
_cell.length_a   1.000
_cell.length_b   1.000
_cell.length_c   1.000
_cell.angle_alpha   90.00
_cell.angle_beta   90.00
_cell.angle_gamma   90.00
#
_symmetry.space_group_name_H-M   'P 1'
#
loop_
_entity.id
_entity.type
_entity.pdbx_description
1 polymer ?
#
loop_
_entity_poly.entity_id
_entity_poly.type
_entity_poly.pdbx_seq_one_letter_code
_entity_poly.pdbx_strand_id
1 'polypeptide(L)'
;MAKTYNAGVKEYRETYWMPEYEPKDSDFLACFKVIPQDGVPREEIAAAVAAESSTGTWTTVWTDLLTDLDYYKGRAYKIEDVPGDDAAFYAFIAYPIDLFEEGSVVSVMTSLVGNVFGFKALRACRLEDIRFPLAYVMTCGGPPHGIQVERDKMDKYGRPMLGCTIKPKLGLSAKNYGRAVYECLRGGLDFTKDDENFLMREAGSGIRIATEERFAEEGYAIQPYMELGSTEAIKQGVMAGLGISVIARHAVRIEAKYGHLTVLDVQGFPLSRDWYIAKMQDKVLMPPAVAFLEFLKSVDINKLLAMSDTR
;
A
#
# COMPACT_ATOMS: atom_id res chain seq x y z
N MET A 1 12.98 35.15 -19.28
CA MET A 1 11.64 35.39 -19.88
C MET A 1 10.59 35.19 -18.80
N ALA A 2 9.54 36.01 -18.74
CA ALA A 2 8.45 35.78 -17.80
C ALA A 2 7.77 34.43 -18.09
N LYS A 3 7.56 33.58 -17.08
CA LYS A 3 6.83 32.32 -17.26
C LYS A 3 5.37 32.66 -17.63
N THR A 4 4.91 32.24 -18.80
CA THR A 4 3.55 32.51 -19.30
C THR A 4 2.66 31.28 -19.11
N TYR A 5 1.50 31.46 -18.47
CA TYR A 5 0.48 30.42 -18.34
C TYR A 5 -0.49 30.45 -19.51
N ASN A 6 -0.80 29.27 -20.04
CA ASN A 6 -1.90 29.07 -20.99
C ASN A 6 -2.70 27.85 -20.53
N ALA A 7 -4.01 28.05 -20.32
CA ALA A 7 -4.91 27.03 -19.80
C ALA A 7 -5.26 26.00 -20.88
N GLY A 8 -5.27 24.72 -20.50
CA GLY A 8 -5.80 23.64 -21.34
C GLY A 8 -5.18 22.29 -21.03
N VAL A 9 -5.68 21.26 -21.71
CA VAL A 9 -5.09 19.92 -21.72
C VAL A 9 -3.89 19.93 -22.68
N LYS A 10 -2.77 19.39 -22.23
CA LYS A 10 -1.54 19.23 -23.01
C LYS A 10 -1.06 17.79 -22.92
N GLU A 11 -0.30 17.36 -23.91
CA GLU A 11 0.37 16.06 -23.87
C GLU A 11 1.47 16.08 -22.79
N TYR A 12 1.57 15.01 -22.00
CA TYR A 12 2.56 14.92 -20.93
C TYR A 12 3.99 14.93 -21.49
N ARG A 13 4.20 14.34 -22.68
CA ARG A 13 5.52 14.30 -23.34
C ARG A 13 6.11 15.68 -23.64
N GLU A 14 5.30 16.74 -23.71
CA GLU A 14 5.82 18.11 -23.90
C GLU A 14 6.67 18.58 -22.70
N THR A 15 6.43 18.03 -21.50
CA THR A 15 7.04 18.52 -20.25
C THR A 15 7.87 17.47 -19.52
N TYR A 16 7.42 16.20 -19.55
CA TYR A 16 7.97 15.12 -18.72
C TYR A 16 8.79 14.09 -19.52
N TRP A 17 8.75 14.11 -20.85
CA TRP A 17 9.68 13.33 -21.69
C TRP A 17 10.97 14.14 -21.92
N MET A 18 12.07 13.67 -21.33
CA MET A 18 13.36 14.36 -21.35
C MET A 18 14.48 13.37 -21.70
N PRO A 19 14.58 12.93 -22.97
CA PRO A 19 15.55 11.90 -23.38
C PRO A 19 17.01 12.32 -23.22
N GLU A 20 17.27 13.63 -23.18
CA GLU A 20 18.60 14.21 -22.98
C GLU A 20 18.94 14.42 -21.50
N TYR A 21 18.05 14.07 -20.57
CA TYR A 21 18.34 14.22 -19.14
C TYR A 21 19.33 13.15 -18.69
N GLU A 22 20.48 13.60 -18.18
CA GLU A 22 21.44 12.74 -17.50
C GLU A 22 21.06 12.58 -16.03
N PRO A 23 20.70 11.35 -15.57
CA PRO A 23 20.33 11.14 -14.18
C PRO A 23 21.47 11.45 -13.22
N LYS A 24 21.15 12.14 -12.12
CA LYS A 24 22.11 12.49 -11.09
C LYS A 24 22.24 11.37 -10.06
N ASP A 25 23.36 11.34 -9.34
CA ASP A 25 23.56 10.42 -8.21
C ASP A 25 22.54 10.64 -7.08
N SER A 26 22.03 11.87 -6.97
CA SER A 26 21.01 12.25 -5.99
C SER A 26 19.59 11.82 -6.36
N ASP A 27 19.31 11.48 -7.62
CA ASP A 27 17.92 11.21 -8.02
C ASP A 27 17.40 9.89 -7.42
N PHE A 28 16.10 9.67 -7.42
CA PHE A 28 15.55 8.32 -7.44
C PHE A 28 15.37 7.90 -8.89
N LEU A 29 15.71 6.66 -9.23
CA LEU A 29 15.41 6.12 -10.56
C LEU A 29 14.42 4.99 -10.41
N ALA A 30 13.30 5.05 -11.14
CA ALA A 30 12.35 3.97 -11.20
C ALA A 30 12.32 3.39 -12.62
N CYS A 31 12.24 2.06 -12.71
CA CYS A 31 12.03 1.34 -13.95
C CYS A 31 10.63 0.74 -13.95
N PHE A 32 9.80 1.15 -14.90
CA PHE A 32 8.45 0.61 -15.07
C PHE A 32 8.39 -0.24 -16.34
N LYS A 33 7.92 -1.48 -16.24
CA LYS A 33 7.44 -2.24 -17.41
C LYS A 33 6.02 -1.78 -17.74
N VAL A 34 5.85 -1.18 -18.91
CA VAL A 34 4.61 -0.54 -19.35
C VAL A 34 4.05 -1.25 -20.57
N ILE A 35 2.73 -1.47 -20.56
CA ILE A 35 1.96 -1.90 -21.72
C ILE A 35 0.88 -0.83 -21.96
N PRO A 36 1.03 0.02 -23.00
CA PRO A 36 0.05 1.06 -23.30
C PRO A 36 -1.25 0.48 -23.87
N GLN A 37 -2.31 1.28 -23.87
CA GLN A 37 -3.47 1.04 -24.73
C GLN A 37 -3.11 1.24 -26.21
N ASP A 38 -3.84 0.59 -27.10
CA ASP A 38 -3.64 0.70 -28.55
C ASP A 38 -3.73 2.17 -29.02
N GLY A 39 -2.74 2.62 -29.78
CA GLY A 39 -2.68 3.97 -30.33
C GLY A 39 -2.08 5.05 -29.41
N VAL A 40 -1.74 4.73 -28.16
CA VAL A 40 -1.05 5.66 -27.25
C VAL A 40 0.47 5.60 -27.47
N PRO A 41 1.14 6.72 -27.78
CA PRO A 41 2.60 6.75 -27.95
C PRO A 41 3.37 6.32 -26.68
N ARG A 42 4.52 5.67 -26.84
CA ARG A 42 5.35 5.17 -25.73
C ARG A 42 5.90 6.32 -24.89
N GLU A 43 6.33 7.39 -25.53
CA GLU A 43 6.87 8.59 -24.87
C GLU A 43 5.77 9.29 -24.07
N GLU A 44 4.54 9.32 -24.59
CA GLU A 44 3.41 9.95 -23.90
C GLU A 44 3.04 9.18 -22.63
N ILE A 45 2.97 7.85 -22.70
CA ILE A 45 2.61 7.07 -21.52
C ILE A 45 3.75 7.05 -20.49
N ALA A 46 5.03 7.03 -20.91
CA ALA A 46 6.16 7.17 -20.00
C ALA A 46 6.15 8.54 -19.30
N ALA A 47 5.89 9.60 -20.05
CA ALA A 47 5.74 10.95 -19.51
C ALA A 47 4.53 11.09 -18.58
N ALA A 48 3.40 10.44 -18.89
CA ALA A 48 2.22 10.43 -18.03
C ALA A 48 2.51 9.75 -16.69
N VAL A 49 3.21 8.60 -16.71
CA VAL A 49 3.66 7.94 -15.46
C VAL A 49 4.57 8.87 -14.67
N ALA A 50 5.53 9.54 -15.31
CA ALA A 50 6.43 10.49 -14.65
C ALA A 50 5.68 11.67 -14.04
N ALA A 51 4.71 12.23 -14.77
CA ALA A 51 3.92 13.38 -14.34
C ALA A 51 3.09 13.06 -13.09
N GLU A 52 2.28 12.00 -13.16
CA GLU A 52 1.28 11.65 -12.14
C GLU A 52 1.89 10.92 -10.93
N SER A 53 3.18 10.60 -10.99
CA SER A 53 3.99 10.16 -9.84
C SER A 53 4.92 11.25 -9.30
N SER A 54 4.84 12.48 -9.81
CA SER A 54 5.61 13.62 -9.27
C SER A 54 4.72 14.84 -8.98
N THR A 55 4.27 15.57 -10.00
CA THR A 55 3.75 16.93 -9.86
C THR A 55 2.63 17.27 -10.84
N GLY A 56 2.44 16.46 -11.87
CA GLY A 56 1.52 16.74 -12.97
C GLY A 56 0.09 16.31 -12.68
N THR A 57 -0.82 16.84 -13.51
CA THR A 57 -2.23 16.44 -13.58
C THR A 57 -2.72 16.62 -15.02
N TRP A 58 -3.97 16.23 -15.31
CA TRP A 58 -4.55 16.15 -16.65
C TRP A 58 -4.73 17.48 -17.40
N THR A 59 -4.57 18.63 -16.74
CA THR A 59 -4.66 19.97 -17.34
C THR A 59 -3.60 20.87 -16.74
N THR A 60 -3.12 21.85 -17.51
CA THR A 60 -2.20 22.86 -16.98
C THR A 60 -2.83 23.63 -15.83
N VAL A 61 -2.05 23.94 -14.80
CA VAL A 61 -2.50 24.76 -13.67
C VAL A 61 -1.59 25.97 -13.49
N TRP A 62 -2.17 27.13 -13.23
CA TRP A 62 -1.40 28.37 -13.09
C TRP A 62 -0.46 28.35 -11.87
N THR A 63 -0.75 27.51 -10.88
CA THR A 63 0.05 27.34 -9.66
C THR A 63 1.43 26.76 -9.92
N ASP A 64 1.67 26.14 -11.07
CA ASP A 64 3.01 25.71 -11.48
C ASP A 64 3.99 26.89 -11.58
N LEU A 65 3.47 28.11 -11.79
CA LEU A 65 4.26 29.34 -11.80
C LEU A 65 4.78 29.76 -10.43
N LEU A 66 4.21 29.22 -9.34
CA LEU A 66 4.59 29.52 -7.96
C LEU A 66 5.76 28.67 -7.46
N THR A 67 6.14 27.64 -8.21
CA THR A 67 7.21 26.72 -7.87
C THR A 67 8.21 26.58 -9.01
N ASP A 68 9.34 25.92 -8.75
CA ASP A 68 10.27 25.53 -9.81
C ASP A 68 9.89 24.15 -10.36
N LEU A 69 8.89 24.13 -11.25
CA LEU A 69 8.45 22.89 -11.90
C LEU A 69 9.61 22.16 -12.59
N ASP A 70 10.55 22.88 -13.19
CA ASP A 70 11.70 22.26 -13.86
C ASP A 70 12.65 21.58 -12.89
N TYR A 71 12.70 22.03 -11.63
CA TYR A 71 13.38 21.33 -10.55
C TYR A 71 12.59 20.10 -10.08
N TYR A 72 11.32 20.27 -9.71
CA TYR A 72 10.53 19.23 -9.02
C TYR A 72 9.93 18.14 -9.91
N LYS A 73 9.78 18.35 -11.22
CA LYS A 73 9.16 17.36 -12.09
C LYS A 73 9.96 16.05 -12.19
N GLY A 74 9.26 14.93 -12.27
CA GLY A 74 9.81 13.66 -12.73
C GLY A 74 10.22 13.75 -14.21
N ARG A 75 11.19 12.94 -14.62
CA ARG A 75 11.77 12.99 -15.98
C ARG A 75 11.83 11.58 -16.55
N ALA A 76 10.94 11.25 -17.46
CA ALA A 76 11.07 10.04 -18.27
C ALA A 76 12.21 10.29 -19.26
N TYR A 77 13.35 9.64 -19.05
CA TYR A 77 14.58 9.96 -19.77
C TYR A 77 15.04 8.85 -20.71
N LYS A 78 14.49 7.65 -20.57
CA LYS A 78 14.84 6.52 -21.45
C LYS A 78 13.68 5.56 -21.58
N ILE A 79 13.57 4.99 -22.78
CA ILE A 79 12.68 3.86 -23.06
C ILE A 79 13.52 2.75 -23.69
N GLU A 80 13.28 1.51 -23.28
CA GLU A 80 13.88 0.31 -23.87
C GLU A 80 12.82 -0.72 -24.21
N ASP A 81 13.07 -1.54 -25.22
CA ASP A 81 12.20 -2.68 -25.55
C ASP A 81 12.35 -3.78 -24.51
N VAL A 82 11.24 -4.47 -24.20
CA VAL A 82 11.29 -5.66 -23.36
C VAL A 82 11.63 -6.86 -24.25
N PRO A 83 12.74 -7.58 -24.01
CA PRO A 83 13.09 -8.73 -24.81
C PRO A 83 12.00 -9.80 -24.79
N GLY A 84 11.47 -10.15 -25.97
CA GLY A 84 10.44 -11.19 -26.13
C GLY A 84 9.00 -10.74 -25.85
N ASP A 85 8.75 -9.44 -25.67
CA ASP A 85 7.41 -8.89 -25.46
C ASP A 85 7.23 -7.57 -26.22
N ASP A 86 6.87 -7.64 -27.50
CA ASP A 86 6.75 -6.48 -28.40
C ASP A 86 5.64 -5.49 -27.98
N ALA A 87 4.73 -5.92 -27.10
CA ALA A 87 3.67 -5.08 -26.58
C ALA A 87 4.11 -4.24 -25.37
N ALA A 88 5.27 -4.56 -24.78
CA ALA A 88 5.75 -3.95 -23.55
C ALA A 88 7.07 -3.21 -23.76
N PHE A 89 7.31 -2.24 -22.89
CA PHE A 89 8.57 -1.53 -22.85
C PHE A 89 8.97 -1.14 -21.43
N TYR A 90 10.26 -0.90 -21.20
CA TYR A 90 10.75 -0.30 -19.97
C TYR A 90 10.78 1.22 -20.09
N ALA A 91 10.14 1.92 -19.16
CA ALA A 91 10.23 3.36 -18.98
C ALA A 91 11.12 3.66 -17.78
N PHE A 92 12.20 4.41 -18.00
CA PHE A 92 13.10 4.86 -16.95
C PHE A 92 12.80 6.30 -16.59
N ILE A 93 12.53 6.53 -15.29
CA ILE A 93 12.08 7.83 -14.79
C ILE A 93 13.00 8.25 -13.64
N ALA A 94 13.49 9.49 -13.72
CA ALA A 94 14.29 10.12 -12.68
C ALA A 94 13.45 11.12 -11.87
N TYR A 95 13.58 11.08 -10.55
CA TYR A 95 12.87 11.93 -9.61
C TYR A 95 13.87 12.67 -8.70
N PRO A 96 13.74 13.99 -8.51
CA PRO A 96 14.54 14.71 -7.53
C PRO A 96 14.34 14.14 -6.11
N ILE A 97 15.42 14.07 -5.32
CA ILE A 97 15.38 13.58 -3.93
C ILE A 97 14.40 14.38 -3.06
N ASP A 98 14.29 15.69 -3.30
CA ASP A 98 13.47 16.62 -2.51
C ASP A 98 11.95 16.36 -2.65
N LEU A 99 11.51 15.47 -3.54
CA LEU A 99 10.12 15.01 -3.58
C LEU A 99 9.76 14.08 -2.42
N PHE A 100 10.75 13.48 -1.77
CA PHE A 100 10.54 12.38 -0.85
C PHE A 100 10.93 12.75 0.58
N GLU A 101 10.08 12.37 1.52
CA GLU A 101 10.32 12.54 2.95
C GLU A 101 11.43 11.59 3.42
N GLU A 102 12.38 12.12 4.19
CA GLU A 102 13.54 11.40 4.71
C GLU A 102 13.11 10.20 5.57
N GLY A 103 13.74 9.05 5.38
CA GLY A 103 13.46 7.83 6.15
C GLY A 103 12.08 7.18 5.88
N SER A 104 11.25 7.78 5.01
CA SER A 104 9.86 7.37 4.79
C SER A 104 9.70 6.60 3.47
N VAL A 105 9.87 5.28 3.53
CA VAL A 105 9.57 4.40 2.36
C VAL A 105 8.11 4.53 1.94
N VAL A 106 7.21 4.85 2.88
CA VAL A 106 5.79 5.11 2.62
C VAL A 106 5.64 6.32 1.68
N SER A 107 6.38 7.40 1.90
CA SER A 107 6.36 8.59 1.02
C SER A 107 6.80 8.25 -0.40
N VAL A 108 7.89 7.49 -0.55
CA VAL A 108 8.38 7.01 -1.86
C VAL A 108 7.32 6.17 -2.58
N MET A 109 6.75 5.17 -1.90
CA MET A 109 5.76 4.29 -2.52
C MET A 109 4.45 5.01 -2.82
N THR A 110 4.01 5.92 -1.98
CA THR A 110 2.79 6.71 -2.24
C THR A 110 2.91 7.51 -3.52
N SER A 111 4.11 8.06 -3.80
CA SER A 111 4.36 8.81 -5.02
C SER A 111 4.51 7.90 -6.25
N LEU A 112 5.36 6.86 -6.17
CA LEU A 112 5.69 6.02 -7.33
C LEU A 112 4.57 5.04 -7.72
N VAL A 113 3.78 4.56 -6.75
CA VAL A 113 2.75 3.54 -6.99
C VAL A 113 1.34 3.95 -6.56
N GLY A 114 1.12 5.20 -6.14
CA GLY A 114 -0.17 5.67 -5.66
C GLY A 114 -1.27 5.61 -6.72
N ASN A 115 -1.15 6.40 -7.78
CA ASN A 115 -2.22 6.57 -8.78
C ASN A 115 -1.90 5.97 -10.16
N VAL A 116 -0.61 5.87 -10.51
CA VAL A 116 -0.18 5.59 -11.88
C VAL A 116 -0.64 4.22 -12.41
N PHE A 117 -0.90 3.24 -11.55
CA PHE A 117 -1.34 1.90 -11.96
C PHE A 117 -2.80 1.86 -12.45
N GLY A 118 -3.61 2.85 -12.08
CA GLY A 118 -5.03 2.96 -12.47
C GLY A 118 -5.28 3.78 -13.73
N PHE A 119 -4.22 4.23 -14.41
CA PHE A 119 -4.34 5.12 -15.56
C PHE A 119 -5.04 4.43 -16.74
N LYS A 120 -6.12 5.04 -17.27
CA LYS A 120 -6.90 4.45 -18.37
C LYS A 120 -6.10 4.23 -19.65
N ALA A 121 -5.06 5.04 -19.87
CA ALA A 121 -4.16 4.93 -21.01
C ALA A 121 -3.17 3.75 -20.89
N LEU A 122 -3.10 3.09 -19.74
CA LEU A 122 -2.35 1.86 -19.51
C LEU A 122 -3.26 0.64 -19.67
N ARG A 123 -2.74 -0.39 -20.33
CA ARG A 123 -3.31 -1.75 -20.26
C ARG A 123 -2.72 -2.52 -19.08
N ALA A 124 -1.42 -2.37 -18.83
CA ALA A 124 -0.74 -2.89 -17.65
C ALA A 124 0.49 -2.03 -17.31
N CYS A 125 0.84 -1.98 -16.04
CA CYS A 125 2.06 -1.35 -15.56
C CYS A 125 2.62 -2.15 -14.39
N ARG A 126 3.94 -2.28 -14.32
CA ARG A 126 4.66 -2.91 -13.23
C ARG A 126 5.90 -2.08 -12.91
N LEU A 127 6.07 -1.73 -11.64
CA LEU A 127 7.33 -1.21 -11.13
C LEU A 127 8.31 -2.39 -10.99
N GLU A 128 9.38 -2.39 -11.76
CA GLU A 128 10.37 -3.47 -11.81
C GLU A 128 11.54 -3.23 -10.86
N ASP A 129 12.02 -1.98 -10.75
CA ASP A 129 13.14 -1.64 -9.86
C ASP A 129 13.10 -0.16 -9.44
N ILE A 130 13.74 0.13 -8.29
CA ILE A 130 14.01 1.49 -7.81
C ILE A 130 15.48 1.59 -7.37
N ARG A 131 16.23 2.50 -7.98
CA ARG A 131 17.51 2.96 -7.43
C ARG A 131 17.26 4.07 -6.41
N PHE A 132 17.47 3.75 -5.14
CA PHE A 132 17.53 4.72 -4.05
C PHE A 132 18.87 5.46 -4.06
N PRO A 133 18.90 6.80 -3.98
CA PRO A 133 20.14 7.55 -3.86
C PRO A 133 20.77 7.33 -2.48
N LEU A 134 22.11 7.31 -2.41
CA LEU A 134 22.84 7.07 -1.16
C LEU A 134 22.45 8.08 -0.07
N ALA A 135 22.27 9.36 -0.42
CA ALA A 135 21.85 10.40 0.51
C ALA A 135 20.53 10.08 1.20
N TYR A 136 19.56 9.49 0.48
CA TYR A 136 18.31 9.03 1.08
C TYR A 136 18.51 7.79 1.95
N VAL A 137 19.28 6.80 1.49
CA VAL A 137 19.53 5.56 2.26
C VAL A 137 20.14 5.88 3.63
N MET A 138 21.00 6.89 3.72
CA MET A 138 21.60 7.35 4.98
C MET A 138 20.60 7.93 5.99
N THR A 139 19.37 8.24 5.57
CA THR A 139 18.28 8.69 6.45
C THR A 139 17.49 7.51 7.04
N CYS A 140 17.68 6.30 6.53
CA CYS A 140 16.98 5.10 6.99
C CYS A 140 17.75 4.38 8.10
N GLY A 141 17.03 3.78 9.05
CA GLY A 141 17.65 3.02 10.15
C GLY A 141 18.25 1.66 9.75
N GLY A 142 17.84 1.10 8.61
CA GLY A 142 18.27 -0.21 8.14
C GLY A 142 17.88 -1.37 9.07
N PRO A 143 18.41 -2.59 8.82
CA PRO A 143 18.18 -3.74 9.69
C PRO A 143 18.87 -3.56 11.06
N PRO A 144 18.18 -3.75 12.20
CA PRO A 144 18.75 -3.49 13.53
C PRO A 144 19.91 -4.42 13.92
N HIS A 145 19.95 -5.63 13.37
CA HIS A 145 21.05 -6.59 13.59
C HIS A 145 21.77 -6.95 12.28
N GLY A 146 21.03 -7.07 11.17
CA GLY A 146 21.60 -7.60 9.93
C GLY A 146 22.14 -9.02 10.11
N ILE A 147 22.76 -9.56 9.06
CA ILE A 147 23.17 -10.97 9.02
C ILE A 147 24.32 -11.26 10.00
N GLN A 148 25.27 -10.34 10.15
CA GLN A 148 26.47 -10.57 10.96
C GLN A 148 26.12 -10.63 12.45
N VAL A 149 25.46 -9.60 12.99
CA VAL A 149 25.10 -9.57 14.42
C VAL A 149 24.11 -10.68 14.76
N GLU A 150 23.19 -11.03 13.85
CA GLU A 150 22.31 -12.17 14.06
C GLU A 150 23.09 -13.49 14.18
N ARG A 151 24.09 -13.72 13.32
CA ARG A 151 24.97 -14.90 13.44
C ARG A 151 25.81 -14.88 14.71
N ASP A 152 26.31 -13.73 15.13
CA ASP A 152 27.08 -13.56 16.35
C ASP A 152 26.22 -13.87 17.59
N LYS A 153 24.99 -13.37 17.62
CA LYS A 153 24.03 -13.66 18.70
C LYS A 153 23.65 -15.13 18.79
N MET A 154 23.60 -15.81 17.64
CA MET A 154 23.18 -17.22 17.56
C MET A 154 24.33 -18.21 17.67
N ASP A 155 25.58 -17.74 17.61
CA ASP A 155 26.82 -18.54 17.55
C ASP A 155 26.77 -19.64 16.46
N LYS A 156 26.29 -19.26 15.26
CA LYS A 156 26.06 -20.17 14.13
C LYS A 156 26.64 -19.65 12.83
N TYR A 157 27.73 -20.26 12.39
CA TYR A 157 28.51 -19.86 11.23
C TYR A 157 28.67 -20.99 10.22
N GLY A 158 29.07 -20.64 8.99
CA GLY A 158 29.44 -21.60 7.95
C GLY A 158 28.29 -22.43 7.36
N ARG A 159 27.05 -22.22 7.83
CA ARG A 159 25.85 -22.88 7.28
C ARG A 159 24.61 -21.97 7.28
N PRO A 160 23.61 -22.29 6.45
CA PRO A 160 22.26 -21.74 6.59
C PRO A 160 21.66 -22.05 7.96
N MET A 161 20.80 -21.16 8.45
CA MET A 161 19.98 -21.43 9.62
C MET A 161 18.73 -22.20 9.21
N LEU A 162 18.40 -23.26 9.93
CA LEU A 162 17.27 -24.15 9.66
C LEU A 162 16.08 -23.74 10.51
N GLY A 163 14.93 -23.55 9.88
CA GLY A 163 13.68 -23.23 10.58
C GLY A 163 12.50 -24.02 10.04
N CYS A 164 11.43 -24.14 10.83
CA CYS A 164 10.17 -24.71 10.36
C CYS A 164 8.95 -23.93 10.86
N THR A 165 7.88 -23.92 10.05
CA THR A 165 6.54 -23.53 10.49
C THR A 165 5.89 -24.72 11.19
N ILE A 166 5.31 -24.52 12.38
CA ILE A 166 4.59 -25.58 13.10
C ILE A 166 3.31 -25.97 12.35
N LYS A 167 3.02 -27.27 12.30
CA LYS A 167 1.84 -27.85 11.63
C LYS A 167 1.07 -28.79 12.56
N PRO A 168 -0.25 -29.02 12.35
CA PRO A 168 -1.10 -28.41 11.33
C PRO A 168 -1.26 -26.91 11.53
N LYS A 169 -1.66 -26.21 10.46
CA LYS A 169 -1.73 -24.75 10.41
C LYS A 169 -2.59 -24.14 11.53
N LEU A 170 -3.68 -24.81 11.89
CA LEU A 170 -4.59 -24.42 12.97
C LEU A 170 -4.99 -25.65 13.79
N GLY A 171 -5.49 -25.41 15.01
CA GLY A 171 -6.14 -26.44 15.83
C GLY A 171 -5.23 -27.15 16.83
N LEU A 172 -3.94 -26.80 16.92
CA LEU A 172 -3.10 -27.25 18.02
C LEU A 172 -3.45 -26.48 19.29
N SER A 173 -3.70 -27.21 20.38
CA SER A 173 -3.72 -26.60 21.72
C SER A 173 -2.32 -26.08 22.07
N ALA A 174 -2.23 -25.07 22.94
CA ALA A 174 -0.95 -24.49 23.36
C ALA A 174 0.03 -25.55 23.90
N LYS A 175 -0.49 -26.58 24.60
CA LYS A 175 0.32 -27.71 25.10
C LYS A 175 0.95 -28.51 23.96
N ASN A 176 0.17 -28.85 22.94
CA ASN A 176 0.65 -29.63 21.80
C ASN A 176 1.53 -28.79 20.88
N TYR A 177 1.25 -27.49 20.78
CA TYR A 177 2.08 -26.52 20.08
C TYR A 177 3.48 -26.42 20.70
N GLY A 178 3.55 -26.23 22.02
CA GLY A 178 4.81 -26.23 22.75
C GLY A 178 5.57 -27.56 22.62
N ARG A 179 4.86 -28.69 22.57
CA ARG A 179 5.48 -29.99 22.30
C ARG A 179 6.11 -30.05 20.89
N ALA A 180 5.41 -29.56 19.87
CA ALA A 180 5.94 -29.52 18.52
C ALA A 180 7.19 -28.62 18.42
N VAL A 181 7.12 -27.42 19.00
CA VAL A 181 8.28 -26.51 19.09
C VAL A 181 9.46 -27.19 19.77
N TYR A 182 9.22 -27.84 20.91
CA TYR A 182 10.25 -28.55 21.65
C TYR A 182 10.94 -29.65 20.82
N GLU A 183 10.17 -30.52 20.16
CA GLU A 183 10.73 -31.61 19.37
C GLU A 183 11.49 -31.10 18.14
N CYS A 184 11.00 -30.04 17.49
CA CYS A 184 11.66 -29.40 16.35
C CYS A 184 13.05 -28.84 16.74
N LEU A 185 13.13 -28.08 17.84
CA LEU A 185 14.39 -27.50 18.30
C LEU A 185 15.35 -28.58 18.82
N ARG A 186 14.84 -29.55 19.59
CA ARG A 186 15.64 -30.70 20.05
C ARG A 186 16.16 -31.56 18.90
N GLY A 187 15.39 -31.65 17.81
CA GLY A 187 15.76 -32.35 16.59
C GLY A 187 16.84 -31.66 15.75
N GLY A 188 17.28 -30.45 16.14
CA GLY A 188 18.40 -29.74 15.51
C GLY A 188 18.02 -28.57 14.62
N LEU A 189 16.74 -28.14 14.60
CA LEU A 189 16.37 -26.87 13.98
C LEU A 189 16.85 -25.69 14.83
N ASP A 190 17.24 -24.61 14.17
CA ASP A 190 17.67 -23.38 14.83
C ASP A 190 16.48 -22.53 15.29
N PHE A 191 15.39 -22.58 14.52
CA PHE A 191 14.18 -21.81 14.78
C PHE A 191 12.92 -22.62 14.52
N THR A 192 11.83 -22.18 15.14
CA THR A 192 10.47 -22.51 14.76
C THR A 192 9.70 -21.20 14.56
N LYS A 193 8.68 -21.21 13.72
CA LYS A 193 7.76 -20.07 13.58
C LYS A 193 6.31 -20.53 13.64
N ASP A 194 5.47 -19.59 14.03
CA ASP A 194 4.02 -19.72 13.94
C ASP A 194 3.53 -19.75 12.50
N ASP A 195 2.36 -20.34 12.27
CA ASP A 195 1.68 -20.28 10.98
C ASP A 195 1.10 -18.88 10.74
N GLU A 196 0.66 -18.57 9.51
CA GLU A 196 0.57 -17.20 8.97
C GLU A 196 -0.08 -16.14 9.88
N ASN A 197 0.46 -14.94 9.68
CA ASN A 197 0.33 -13.75 10.48
C ASN A 197 -1.05 -13.07 10.39
N PHE A 198 -1.46 -12.39 11.47
CA PHE A 198 -2.63 -11.51 11.44
C PHE A 198 -2.19 -10.09 11.04
N LEU A 199 -2.64 -9.63 9.88
CA LEU A 199 -2.48 -8.24 9.43
C LEU A 199 -3.60 -7.41 10.07
N MET A 200 -3.28 -6.23 10.58
CA MET A 200 -4.24 -5.36 11.27
C MET A 200 -4.24 -3.95 10.67
N ARG A 201 -5.41 -3.29 10.67
CA ARG A 201 -5.51 -1.85 10.39
C ARG A 201 -4.81 -1.03 11.47
N GLU A 202 -4.53 0.25 11.22
CA GLU A 202 -3.93 1.10 12.26
C GLU A 202 -4.74 1.16 13.57
N ALA A 203 -4.03 1.39 14.67
CA ALA A 203 -4.62 1.66 15.97
C ALA A 203 -5.71 2.75 15.87
N GLY A 204 -6.87 2.51 16.48
CA GLY A 204 -8.01 3.43 16.44
C GLY A 204 -8.92 3.30 15.22
N SER A 205 -8.56 2.52 14.21
CA SER A 205 -9.48 2.22 13.11
C SER A 205 -10.66 1.38 13.59
N GLY A 206 -11.86 1.63 13.04
CA GLY A 206 -13.06 0.90 13.46
C GLY A 206 -12.95 -0.62 13.23
N ILE A 207 -12.31 -1.05 12.14
CA ILE A 207 -12.13 -2.48 11.88
C ILE A 207 -11.25 -3.11 12.98
N ARG A 208 -10.15 -2.45 13.38
CA ARG A 208 -9.28 -2.97 14.45
C ARG A 208 -10.02 -3.05 15.78
N ILE A 209 -10.70 -1.98 16.18
CA ILE A 209 -11.46 -1.94 17.44
C ILE A 209 -12.46 -3.11 17.50
N ALA A 210 -13.29 -3.28 16.47
CA ALA A 210 -14.28 -4.36 16.44
C ALA A 210 -13.64 -5.75 16.44
N THR A 211 -12.47 -5.88 15.79
CA THR A 211 -11.74 -7.14 15.75
C THR A 211 -11.12 -7.47 17.11
N GLU A 212 -10.47 -6.51 17.76
CA GLU A 212 -9.88 -6.67 19.09
C GLU A 212 -10.96 -6.96 20.14
N GLU A 213 -12.08 -6.24 20.13
CA GLU A 213 -13.23 -6.47 21.01
C GLU A 213 -13.76 -7.90 20.85
N ARG A 214 -14.01 -8.35 19.62
CA ARG A 214 -14.53 -9.71 19.39
C ARG A 214 -13.56 -10.79 19.88
N PHE A 215 -12.27 -10.64 19.60
CA PHE A 215 -11.30 -11.63 20.02
C PHE A 215 -11.14 -11.62 21.55
N ALA A 216 -11.18 -10.44 22.18
CA ALA A 216 -11.14 -10.31 23.63
C ALA A 216 -12.36 -10.94 24.32
N GLU A 217 -13.57 -10.83 23.75
CA GLU A 217 -14.78 -11.52 24.24
C GLU A 217 -14.59 -13.05 24.32
N GLU A 218 -13.82 -13.61 23.39
CA GLU A 218 -13.49 -15.04 23.33
C GLU A 218 -12.19 -15.38 24.11
N GLY A 219 -11.60 -14.41 24.82
CA GLY A 219 -10.40 -14.60 25.62
C GLY A 219 -9.09 -14.61 24.84
N TYR A 220 -9.07 -14.13 23.60
CA TYR A 220 -7.88 -14.05 22.76
C TYR A 220 -7.35 -12.61 22.66
N ALA A 221 -6.04 -12.45 22.85
CA ALA A 221 -5.34 -11.20 22.52
C ALA A 221 -4.66 -11.36 21.16
N ILE A 222 -5.00 -10.49 20.21
CA ILE A 222 -4.33 -10.47 18.90
C ILE A 222 -3.00 -9.72 19.06
N GLN A 223 -1.92 -10.34 18.59
CA GLN A 223 -0.64 -9.67 18.38
C GLN A 223 -0.49 -9.45 16.87
N PRO A 224 -0.75 -8.24 16.35
CA PRO A 224 -0.58 -7.96 14.94
C PRO A 224 0.86 -8.18 14.53
N TYR A 225 1.07 -8.94 13.46
CA TYR A 225 2.39 -9.07 12.86
C TYR A 225 2.80 -7.78 12.13
N MET A 226 1.82 -7.15 11.48
CA MET A 226 2.01 -5.94 10.70
C MET A 226 0.77 -5.06 10.82
N GLU A 227 1.01 -3.79 11.09
CA GLU A 227 0.00 -2.74 11.14
C GLU A 227 0.03 -1.94 9.83
N LEU A 228 -1.12 -1.77 9.19
CA LEU A 228 -1.23 -1.16 7.86
C LEU A 228 -2.22 0.01 7.85
N GLY A 229 -1.79 1.09 7.18
CA GLY A 229 -2.45 2.40 7.11
C GLY A 229 -3.72 2.49 6.24
N SER A 230 -3.99 1.49 5.40
CA SER A 230 -5.20 1.49 4.57
C SER A 230 -5.80 0.10 4.38
N THR A 231 -7.10 0.06 4.07
CA THR A 231 -7.79 -1.18 3.68
C THR A 231 -7.17 -1.81 2.43
N GLU A 232 -6.72 -0.98 1.48
CA GLU A 232 -6.08 -1.47 0.26
C GLU A 232 -4.72 -2.10 0.55
N ALA A 233 -3.90 -1.49 1.41
CA ALA A 233 -2.63 -2.08 1.83
C ALA A 233 -2.82 -3.46 2.47
N ILE A 234 -3.85 -3.62 3.31
CA ILE A 234 -4.18 -4.93 3.89
C ILE A 234 -4.59 -5.92 2.79
N LYS A 235 -5.47 -5.53 1.87
CA LYS A 235 -5.90 -6.41 0.77
C LYS A 235 -4.71 -6.90 -0.04
N GLN A 236 -3.83 -5.99 -0.44
CA GLN A 236 -2.61 -6.34 -1.18
C GLN A 236 -1.71 -7.26 -0.35
N GLY A 237 -1.54 -7.00 0.95
CA GLY A 237 -0.78 -7.87 1.84
C GLY A 237 -1.35 -9.29 1.95
N VAL A 238 -2.68 -9.43 2.10
CA VAL A 238 -3.34 -10.74 2.13
C VAL A 238 -3.22 -11.45 0.78
N MET A 239 -3.42 -10.76 -0.35
CA MET A 239 -3.27 -11.34 -1.69
C MET A 239 -1.83 -11.77 -1.99
N ALA A 240 -0.84 -11.06 -1.44
CA ALA A 240 0.57 -11.43 -1.51
C ALA A 240 0.95 -12.58 -0.55
N GLY A 241 0.00 -13.12 0.22
CA GLY A 241 0.23 -14.24 1.15
C GLY A 241 0.92 -13.85 2.45
N LEU A 242 0.93 -12.56 2.82
CA LEU A 242 1.59 -12.09 4.05
C LEU A 242 0.84 -12.48 5.33
N GLY A 243 -0.43 -12.89 5.23
CA GLY A 243 -1.25 -13.23 6.39
C GLY A 243 -2.75 -13.24 6.11
N ILE A 244 -3.54 -13.29 7.17
CA ILE A 244 -4.99 -13.11 7.18
C ILE A 244 -5.36 -11.78 7.84
N SER A 245 -6.55 -11.26 7.56
CA SER A 245 -7.06 -10.05 8.21
C SER A 245 -8.58 -10.09 8.31
N VAL A 246 -9.13 -9.32 9.25
CA VAL A 246 -10.53 -8.92 9.21
C VAL A 246 -10.65 -7.66 8.34
N ILE A 247 -11.51 -7.71 7.33
CA ILE A 247 -11.76 -6.60 6.41
C ILE A 247 -13.26 -6.47 6.18
N ALA A 248 -13.75 -5.25 5.98
CA ALA A 248 -15.13 -5.03 5.61
C ALA A 248 -15.50 -5.80 4.33
N ARG A 249 -16.55 -6.63 4.39
CA ARG A 249 -17.03 -7.46 3.27
C ARG A 249 -17.24 -6.64 1.99
N HIS A 250 -17.69 -5.41 2.09
CA HIS A 250 -17.92 -4.51 0.96
C HIS A 250 -16.63 -4.14 0.22
N ALA A 251 -15.48 -4.09 0.91
CA ALA A 251 -14.20 -3.66 0.35
C ALA A 251 -13.47 -4.76 -0.44
N VAL A 252 -13.89 -6.03 -0.29
CA VAL A 252 -13.23 -7.20 -0.90
C VAL A 252 -14.11 -7.94 -1.90
N ARG A 253 -15.25 -7.36 -2.31
CA ARG A 253 -16.24 -8.02 -3.17
C ARG A 253 -15.67 -8.44 -4.52
N ILE A 254 -14.81 -7.61 -5.11
CA ILE A 254 -14.25 -7.84 -6.44
C ILE A 254 -13.21 -8.95 -6.37
N GLU A 255 -12.29 -8.84 -5.42
CA GLU A 255 -11.20 -9.79 -5.20
C GLU A 255 -11.73 -11.18 -4.83
N ALA A 256 -12.77 -11.23 -3.98
CA ALA A 256 -13.44 -12.48 -3.63
C ALA A 256 -14.18 -13.09 -4.83
N LYS A 257 -14.86 -12.27 -5.65
CA LYS A 257 -15.58 -12.75 -6.85
C LYS A 257 -14.63 -13.37 -7.88
N TYR A 258 -13.45 -12.80 -8.06
CA TYR A 258 -12.45 -13.28 -9.02
C TYR A 258 -11.43 -14.27 -8.43
N GLY A 259 -11.60 -14.69 -7.17
CA GLY A 259 -10.76 -15.70 -6.53
C GLY A 259 -9.36 -15.21 -6.13
N HIS A 260 -9.12 -13.90 -6.07
CA HIS A 260 -7.88 -13.32 -5.55
C HIS A 260 -7.84 -13.35 -4.01
N LEU A 261 -9.02 -13.35 -3.36
CA LEU A 261 -9.16 -13.50 -1.92
C LEU A 261 -10.19 -14.58 -1.60
N THR A 262 -9.93 -15.34 -0.53
CA THR A 262 -10.86 -16.33 0.01
C THR A 262 -11.43 -15.83 1.32
N VAL A 263 -12.75 -15.82 1.45
CA VAL A 263 -13.43 -15.50 2.71
C VAL A 263 -13.44 -16.76 3.59
N LEU A 264 -12.89 -16.64 4.79
CA LEU A 264 -12.94 -17.70 5.79
C LEU A 264 -14.29 -17.66 6.51
N ASP A 265 -15.04 -18.77 6.45
CA ASP A 265 -16.26 -18.94 7.21
C ASP A 265 -15.90 -19.43 8.62
N VAL A 266 -15.87 -18.51 9.58
CA VAL A 266 -15.44 -18.76 10.95
C VAL A 266 -16.53 -18.35 11.93
N GLN A 267 -16.67 -19.13 13.00
CA GLN A 267 -17.66 -18.87 14.05
C GLN A 267 -17.48 -17.46 14.65
N GLY A 268 -18.60 -16.74 14.85
CA GLY A 268 -18.59 -15.38 15.38
C GLY A 268 -18.42 -14.28 14.31
N PHE A 269 -18.36 -14.64 13.03
CA PHE A 269 -18.35 -13.72 11.90
C PHE A 269 -19.61 -13.87 11.04
N PRO A 270 -20.03 -12.84 10.28
CA PRO A 270 -19.42 -11.51 10.18
C PRO A 270 -19.63 -10.66 11.43
N LEU A 271 -18.69 -9.75 11.70
CA LEU A 271 -18.87 -8.72 12.72
C LEU A 271 -19.83 -7.66 12.19
N SER A 272 -20.88 -7.41 12.97
CA SER A 272 -21.78 -6.27 12.75
C SER A 272 -21.31 -5.12 13.64
N ARG A 273 -21.15 -3.94 13.04
CA ARG A 273 -20.89 -2.70 13.78
C ARG A 273 -22.16 -1.87 13.81
N ASP A 274 -22.48 -1.36 14.99
CA ASP A 274 -23.48 -0.31 15.13
C ASP A 274 -22.91 0.99 14.53
N TRP A 275 -23.77 1.76 13.85
CA TRP A 275 -23.42 3.08 13.37
C TRP A 275 -24.17 4.12 14.18
N TYR A 276 -23.44 5.14 14.62
CA TYR A 276 -24.02 6.25 15.34
C TYR A 276 -24.02 7.50 14.46
N ILE A 277 -25.16 8.20 14.47
CA ILE A 277 -25.31 9.49 13.82
C ILE A 277 -25.37 10.53 14.94
N ALA A 278 -24.36 11.41 14.99
CA ALA A 278 -24.37 12.56 15.86
C ALA A 278 -24.75 13.81 15.06
N LYS A 279 -25.70 14.58 15.58
CA LYS A 279 -26.01 15.93 15.08
C LYS A 279 -26.26 16.85 16.27
N MET A 280 -25.92 18.14 16.13
CA MET A 280 -26.39 19.12 17.10
C MET A 280 -27.93 19.20 17.04
N GLN A 281 -28.56 19.32 18.20
CA GLN A 281 -30.02 19.30 18.33
C GLN A 281 -30.67 20.34 17.41
N ASP A 282 -30.11 21.55 17.41
CA ASP A 282 -30.62 22.71 16.67
C ASP A 282 -30.14 22.80 15.21
N LYS A 283 -29.30 21.86 14.76
CA LYS A 283 -28.83 21.86 13.37
C LYS A 283 -29.94 21.36 12.44
N VAL A 284 -30.41 22.26 11.58
CA VAL A 284 -31.24 21.92 10.42
C VAL A 284 -30.35 21.27 9.36
N LEU A 285 -30.75 20.10 8.90
CA LEU A 285 -30.01 19.34 7.91
C LEU A 285 -30.35 19.84 6.50
N MET A 286 -29.33 20.08 5.70
CA MET A 286 -29.49 20.40 4.28
C MET A 286 -30.02 19.17 3.52
N PRO A 287 -30.72 19.33 2.39
CA PRO A 287 -31.28 18.21 1.64
C PRO A 287 -30.31 17.05 1.35
N PRO A 288 -29.02 17.27 1.02
CA PRO A 288 -28.06 16.17 0.86
C PRO A 288 -27.82 15.35 2.13
N ALA A 289 -27.79 16.01 3.30
CA ALA A 289 -27.63 15.33 4.58
C ALA A 289 -28.88 14.54 4.96
N VAL A 290 -30.07 15.04 4.62
CA VAL A 290 -31.34 14.29 4.80
C VAL A 290 -31.34 13.05 3.91
N ALA A 291 -31.02 13.20 2.62
CA ALA A 291 -30.96 12.08 1.69
C ALA A 291 -29.93 11.02 2.13
N PHE A 292 -28.78 11.45 2.66
CA PHE A 292 -27.78 10.55 3.21
C PHE A 292 -28.28 9.79 4.45
N LEU A 293 -29.02 10.45 5.35
CA LEU A 293 -29.62 9.77 6.51
C LEU A 293 -30.71 8.77 6.11
N GLU A 294 -31.52 9.10 5.11
CA GLU A 294 -32.52 8.17 4.56
C GLU A 294 -31.85 6.96 3.92
N PHE A 295 -30.76 7.19 3.16
CA PHE A 295 -29.94 6.11 2.64
C PHE A 295 -29.39 5.23 3.77
N LEU A 296 -28.80 5.82 4.82
CA LEU A 296 -28.28 5.06 5.96
C LEU A 296 -29.35 4.24 6.68
N LYS A 297 -30.59 4.73 6.77
CA LYS A 297 -31.73 3.96 7.32
C LYS A 297 -32.19 2.82 6.40
N SER A 298 -31.97 2.94 5.10
CA SER A 298 -32.35 1.92 4.11
C SER A 298 -31.36 0.76 4.06
N VAL A 299 -30.13 0.97 4.50
CA VAL A 299 -29.16 -0.09 4.78
C VAL A 299 -29.42 -0.51 6.22
N ASP A 300 -29.57 -1.81 6.49
CA ASP A 300 -30.01 -2.38 7.77
C ASP A 300 -29.03 -2.10 8.94
N ILE A 301 -28.96 -0.83 9.36
CA ILE A 301 -28.09 -0.29 10.38
C ILE A 301 -28.86 -0.27 11.69
N ASN A 302 -28.43 -1.10 12.64
CA ASN A 302 -29.05 -1.18 13.96
C ASN A 302 -28.78 0.11 14.77
N LYS A 303 -29.87 0.62 15.37
CA LYS A 303 -29.99 1.66 16.41
C LYS A 303 -29.56 3.10 16.07
N LEU A 304 -30.56 3.97 15.95
CA LEU A 304 -30.43 5.41 16.19
C LEU A 304 -30.40 5.68 17.72
N LEU A 305 -29.25 6.10 18.24
CA LEU A 305 -29.19 6.74 19.56
C LEU A 305 -29.24 8.26 19.38
N ALA A 306 -30.31 8.88 19.85
CA ALA A 306 -30.32 10.32 20.12
C ALA A 306 -29.60 10.51 21.47
N MET A 307 -28.37 11.00 21.45
CA MET A 307 -27.70 11.42 22.68
C MET A 307 -28.36 12.69 23.21
N SER A 308 -29.04 12.60 24.34
CA SER A 308 -29.47 13.74 25.15
C SER A 308 -28.30 14.20 26.03
N ASP A 309 -28.09 15.52 26.06
CA ASP A 309 -27.15 16.30 26.86
C ASP A 309 -26.46 15.60 28.04
N THR A 310 -25.13 15.57 28.01
CA THR A 310 -24.34 15.84 29.21
C THR A 310 -23.58 17.13 28.99
N ARG A 311 -23.92 18.12 29.82
CA ARG A 311 -23.17 19.39 29.98
C ARG A 311 -21.71 19.12 30.33
#